data_AF-A0A418FT04-F1
#
_entry.id   AF-A0A418FT04-F1
#
_cell.length_a   1.000
_cell.length_b   1.000
_cell.length_c   1.000
_cell.angle_alpha   90.00
_cell.angle_beta   90.00
_cell.angle_gamma   90.00
#
_symmetry.space_group_name_H-M   'P 1'
#
loop_
_entity.id
_entity.type
_entity.pdbx_description
1 polymer ?
#
loop_
_entity_poly.entity_id
_entity_poly.type
_entity_poly.pdbx_seq_one_letter_code
_entity_poly.pdbx_strand_id
1 'polypeptide(L)'
;MATAPQRETSTLEDIHGALVAERSKKAYASGIRQVVKWIQQTNQADALLSADGSINLAAFSYDDFVRFIVWTMQNTAVKASTMSGYRSAMRNYYKVQKVPLPSQFDGDLKDVFQGLKLALIEDNPVGSSEIGTHSIRKGAATFVSSGSTGGPSLVSICLRCGWSLGSVFER
;
A
#
# COMPACT_ATOMS: atom_id res chain seq x y z
N MET A 1 -13.08 -22.76 37.64
CA MET A 1 -12.05 -21.71 37.66
C MET A 1 -11.63 -21.46 36.22
N ALA A 2 -11.93 -20.28 35.67
CA ALA A 2 -11.53 -19.93 34.31
C ALA A 2 -10.07 -19.45 34.35
N THR A 3 -9.17 -20.21 33.72
CA THR A 3 -7.76 -19.83 33.55
C THR A 3 -7.69 -18.60 32.66
N ALA A 4 -7.24 -17.48 33.23
CA ALA A 4 -7.00 -16.26 32.46
C ALA A 4 -5.88 -16.52 31.44
N PRO A 5 -6.03 -16.11 30.16
CA PRO A 5 -4.99 -16.31 29.16
C PRO A 5 -3.72 -15.55 29.56
N GLN A 6 -2.62 -16.29 29.61
CA GLN A 6 -1.30 -15.81 29.97
C GLN A 6 -0.86 -14.83 28.88
N ARG A 7 -0.64 -13.55 29.26
CA ARG A 7 -0.08 -12.55 28.35
C ARG A 7 1.37 -12.93 28.08
N GLU A 8 1.60 -13.65 26.99
CA GLU A 8 2.93 -13.92 26.46
C GLU A 8 3.67 -12.59 26.32
N THR A 9 4.96 -12.59 26.67
CA THR A 9 5.87 -11.44 26.63
C THR A 9 6.03 -10.97 25.19
N SER A 10 5.04 -10.23 24.71
CA SER A 10 4.99 -9.64 23.39
C SER A 10 6.14 -8.64 23.32
N THR A 11 7.12 -8.91 22.46
CA THR A 11 8.22 -7.98 22.23
C THR A 11 7.68 -6.68 21.60
N LEU A 12 8.43 -5.58 21.70
CA LEU A 12 8.01 -4.30 21.13
C LEU A 12 7.76 -4.44 19.61
N GLU A 13 8.51 -5.31 18.92
CA GLU A 13 8.27 -5.69 17.52
C GLU A 13 6.92 -6.40 17.32
N ASP A 14 6.49 -7.28 18.23
CA ASP A 14 5.20 -7.98 18.16
C ASP A 14 4.02 -7.02 18.32
N ILE A 15 4.16 -6.04 19.22
CA ILE A 15 3.15 -4.99 19.43
C ILE A 15 3.06 -4.07 18.21
N HIS A 16 4.19 -3.67 17.62
CA HIS A 16 4.19 -2.93 16.36
C HIS A 16 3.66 -3.76 15.19
N GLY A 17 3.96 -5.06 15.18
CA GLY A 17 3.47 -6.03 14.21
C GLY A 17 1.96 -6.24 14.29
N ALA A 18 1.36 -6.16 15.48
CA ALA A 18 -0.08 -6.27 15.66
C ALA A 18 -0.86 -5.10 15.01
N LEU A 19 -0.23 -3.93 14.86
CA LEU A 19 -0.83 -2.75 14.22
C LEU A 19 -0.98 -2.89 12.70
N VAL A 20 -0.32 -3.86 12.09
CA VAL A 20 -0.34 -4.09 10.64
C VAL A 20 -0.93 -5.46 10.37
N ALA A 21 -2.07 -5.52 9.66
CA ALA A 21 -2.65 -6.80 9.27
C ALA A 21 -1.63 -7.66 8.48
N GLU A 22 -1.62 -8.97 8.69
CA GLU A 22 -0.69 -9.91 8.01
C GLU A 22 -0.70 -9.77 6.49
N ARG A 23 -1.87 -9.54 5.90
CA ARG A 23 -2.01 -9.25 4.46
C ARG A 23 -1.20 -8.01 4.03
N SER A 24 -1.18 -6.98 4.86
CA SER A 24 -0.48 -5.73 4.61
C SER A 24 1.02 -5.91 4.81
N LYS A 25 1.46 -6.69 5.80
CA LYS A 25 2.89 -7.06 5.96
C LYS A 25 3.42 -7.75 4.70
N LYS A 26 2.69 -8.76 4.20
CA LYS A 26 3.05 -9.46 2.96
C LYS A 26 3.07 -8.53 1.74
N ALA A 27 2.09 -7.63 1.64
CA ALA A 27 2.05 -6.64 0.56
C ALA A 27 3.24 -5.66 0.63
N TYR A 28 3.59 -5.17 1.82
CA TYR A 28 4.74 -4.29 2.00
C TYR A 28 6.06 -5.02 1.68
N ALA A 29 6.23 -6.24 2.16
CA ALA A 29 7.41 -7.05 1.83
C ALA A 29 7.50 -7.34 0.31
N SER A 30 6.37 -7.53 -0.36
CA SER A 30 6.33 -7.63 -1.83
C SER A 30 6.77 -6.32 -2.49
N GLY A 31 6.27 -5.18 -2.02
CA GLY A 31 6.64 -3.86 -2.54
C GLY A 31 8.13 -3.56 -2.39
N ILE A 32 8.70 -3.81 -1.21
CA ILE A 32 10.14 -3.61 -0.97
C ILE A 32 10.99 -4.51 -1.87
N ARG A 33 10.58 -5.76 -2.09
CA ARG A 33 11.29 -6.66 -3.02
C ARG A 33 11.30 -6.13 -4.46
N GLN A 34 10.26 -5.45 -4.92
CA GLN A 34 10.26 -4.83 -6.25
C GLN A 34 11.25 -3.68 -6.34
N VAL A 35 11.33 -2.85 -5.29
CA VAL A 35 12.32 -1.76 -5.21
C VAL A 35 13.74 -2.33 -5.23
N VAL A 36 14.02 -3.36 -4.42
CA VAL A 36 15.34 -4.02 -4.41
C VAL A 36 15.67 -4.62 -5.78
N LYS A 37 14.72 -5.30 -6.42
CA LYS A 37 14.92 -5.87 -7.76
C LYS A 37 15.27 -4.80 -8.79
N TRP A 38 14.62 -3.64 -8.72
CA TRP A 38 14.94 -2.50 -9.58
C TRP A 38 16.34 -1.93 -9.29
N ILE A 39 16.71 -1.77 -8.01
CA ILE A 39 18.05 -1.32 -7.61
C ILE A 39 19.12 -2.27 -8.17
N GLN A 40 18.91 -3.59 -8.09
CA GLN A 40 19.83 -4.60 -8.63
C GLN A 40 20.00 -4.53 -10.15
N GLN A 41 18.98 -4.04 -10.87
CA GLN A 41 19.05 -3.82 -12.31
C GLN A 41 19.75 -2.51 -12.69
N THR A 42 20.03 -1.66 -11.71
CA THR A 42 20.68 -0.36 -11.90
C THR A 42 22.16 -0.48 -11.57
N ASN A 43 23.02 0.30 -12.25
CA ASN A 43 24.46 0.37 -11.96
C ASN A 43 24.83 0.95 -10.58
N GLN A 44 23.85 1.21 -9.71
CA GLN A 44 24.01 1.80 -8.38
C GLN A 44 23.71 0.80 -7.26
N ALA A 45 23.61 -0.50 -7.57
CA ALA A 45 23.30 -1.54 -6.60
C ALA A 45 24.23 -1.52 -5.38
N ASP A 46 25.54 -1.36 -5.60
CA ASP A 46 26.55 -1.35 -4.54
C ASP A 46 26.45 -0.13 -3.60
N ALA A 47 25.85 0.97 -4.07
CA ALA A 47 25.66 2.18 -3.27
C ALA A 47 24.30 2.20 -2.55
N LEU A 48 23.26 1.68 -3.19
CA LEU A 48 21.88 1.75 -2.72
C LEU A 48 21.44 0.52 -1.91
N LEU A 49 22.17 -0.59 -1.99
CA LEU A 49 21.95 -1.77 -1.15
C LEU A 49 23.00 -1.86 -0.05
N SER A 50 22.56 -2.31 1.11
CA SER A 50 23.42 -2.71 2.22
C SER A 50 24.02 -4.10 1.94
N ALA A 51 25.05 -4.47 2.68
CA ALA A 51 25.73 -5.77 2.53
C ALA A 51 24.81 -7.00 2.77
N ASP A 52 23.67 -6.80 3.44
CA ASP A 52 22.64 -7.81 3.69
C ASP A 52 21.60 -7.93 2.55
N GLY A 53 21.73 -7.13 1.48
CA GLY A 53 20.78 -7.07 0.38
C GLY A 53 19.52 -6.25 0.68
N SER A 54 19.47 -5.55 1.81
CA SER A 54 18.40 -4.61 2.14
C SER A 54 18.66 -3.23 1.53
N ILE A 55 17.63 -2.37 1.50
CA ILE A 55 17.77 -1.00 0.98
C ILE A 55 18.55 -0.18 2.00
N ASN A 56 19.67 0.43 1.56
CA ASN A 56 20.44 1.34 2.40
C ASN A 56 19.71 2.69 2.51
N LEU A 57 18.97 2.89 3.60
CA LEU A 57 18.18 4.12 3.81
C LEU A 57 19.02 5.40 4.00
N ALA A 58 20.33 5.28 4.20
CA ALA A 58 21.22 6.45 4.28
C ALA A 58 21.58 6.97 2.89
N ALA A 59 21.66 6.09 1.88
CA ALA A 59 21.98 6.44 0.50
C ALA A 59 20.73 6.57 -0.38
N PHE A 60 19.68 5.80 -0.08
CA PHE A 60 18.44 5.79 -0.84
C PHE A 60 17.63 7.07 -0.59
N SER A 61 17.51 7.89 -1.63
CA SER A 61 16.83 9.18 -1.59
C SER A 61 15.42 9.12 -2.17
N TYR A 62 14.69 10.22 -2.03
CA TYR A 62 13.40 10.42 -2.70
C TYR A 62 13.51 10.32 -4.23
N ASP A 63 14.58 10.85 -4.82
CA ASP A 63 14.79 10.85 -6.28
C ASP A 63 14.94 9.42 -6.81
N ASP A 64 15.64 8.56 -6.08
CA ASP A 64 15.78 7.14 -6.43
C ASP A 64 14.43 6.43 -6.42
N PHE A 65 13.57 6.75 -5.45
CA PHE A 65 12.21 6.22 -5.43
C PHE A 65 11.37 6.73 -6.61
N VAL A 66 11.48 8.00 -7.00
CA VAL A 66 10.77 8.54 -8.16
C VAL A 66 11.27 7.87 -9.45
N ARG A 67 12.57 7.66 -9.61
CA ARG A 67 13.15 6.92 -10.75
C ARG A 67 12.60 5.50 -10.83
N PHE A 68 12.47 4.81 -9.70
CA PHE A 68 11.81 3.50 -9.63
C PHE A 68 10.37 3.56 -10.13
N ILE A 69 9.59 4.56 -9.72
CA ILE A 69 8.18 4.71 -10.13
C ILE A 69 8.07 4.99 -11.63
N VAL A 70 8.91 5.89 -12.16
CA VAL A 70 8.95 6.20 -13.61
C VAL A 70 9.36 4.97 -14.41
N TRP A 71 10.41 4.27 -13.98
CA TRP A 71 10.86 3.04 -14.63
C TRP A 71 9.76 1.97 -14.62
N THR A 72 9.08 1.80 -13.48
CA THR A 72 7.99 0.84 -13.32
C THR A 72 6.85 1.14 -14.29
N MET A 73 6.52 2.43 -14.48
CA MET A 73 5.50 2.83 -15.45
C MET A 73 5.91 2.48 -16.89
N GLN A 74 7.15 2.76 -17.26
CA GLN A 74 7.64 2.56 -18.63
C GLN A 74 7.83 1.09 -19.00
N ASN A 75 8.18 0.25 -18.01
CA ASN A 75 8.62 -1.12 -18.25
C ASN A 75 7.62 -2.18 -17.77
N THR A 76 6.56 -1.79 -17.06
CA THR A 76 5.57 -2.73 -16.51
C THR A 76 4.14 -2.22 -16.66
N ALA A 77 3.20 -3.13 -16.84
CA ALA A 77 1.76 -2.81 -16.95
C ALA A 77 1.06 -2.68 -15.58
N VAL A 78 1.75 -2.24 -14.52
CA VAL A 78 1.15 -2.14 -13.19
C VAL A 78 0.23 -0.93 -13.07
N LYS A 79 -0.88 -1.10 -12.36
CA LYS A 79 -1.84 -0.02 -12.11
C LYS A 79 -1.27 1.05 -11.18
N ALA A 80 -1.73 2.30 -11.33
CA ALA A 80 -1.36 3.40 -10.43
C ALA A 80 -1.69 3.14 -8.95
N SER A 81 -2.73 2.35 -8.68
CA SER A 81 -3.05 1.88 -7.32
C SER A 81 -1.96 1.00 -6.72
N THR A 82 -1.31 0.14 -7.53
CA THR A 82 -0.18 -0.69 -7.11
C THR A 82 1.02 0.16 -6.75
N MET A 83 1.31 1.18 -7.55
CA MET A 83 2.43 2.10 -7.30
C MET A 83 2.22 2.94 -6.02
N SER A 84 0.98 3.34 -5.75
CA SER A 84 0.60 3.91 -4.44
C SER A 84 0.88 2.95 -3.28
N GLY A 85 0.73 1.64 -3.51
CA GLY A 85 1.10 0.59 -2.56
C GLY A 85 2.59 0.53 -2.27
N TYR A 86 3.46 0.76 -3.27
CA TYR A 86 4.92 0.82 -3.07
C TYR A 86 5.31 1.99 -2.16
N ARG A 87 4.65 3.15 -2.29
CA ARG A 87 4.81 4.27 -1.35
C ARG A 87 4.48 3.87 0.08
N SER A 88 3.36 3.20 0.30
CA SER A 88 3.00 2.71 1.65
C SER A 88 4.01 1.72 2.20
N ALA A 89 4.54 0.84 1.35
CA ALA A 89 5.58 -0.11 1.72
C ALA A 89 6.86 0.61 2.17
N MET A 90 7.34 1.59 1.40
CA MET A 90 8.52 2.40 1.75
C MET A 90 8.31 3.15 3.05
N ARG A 91 7.15 3.82 3.21
CA ARG A 91 6.82 4.56 4.43
C ARG A 91 6.81 3.66 5.67
N ASN A 92 6.28 2.43 5.52
CA ASN A 92 6.34 1.42 6.57
C ASN A 92 7.78 0.97 6.85
N TYR A 93 8.60 0.82 5.81
CA TYR A 93 10.00 0.40 5.94
C TYR A 93 10.84 1.43 6.73
N TYR A 94 10.72 2.73 6.42
CA TYR A 94 11.34 3.80 7.23
C TYR A 94 10.88 3.77 8.69
N LYS A 95 9.57 3.56 8.91
CA LYS A 95 9.00 3.48 10.25
C LYS A 95 9.55 2.29 11.06
N VAL A 96 9.68 1.12 10.44
CA VAL A 96 10.21 -0.09 11.10
C VAL A 96 11.70 0.07 11.41
N GLN A 97 12.48 0.68 10.50
CA GLN A 97 13.90 0.96 10.69
C GLN A 97 14.17 2.15 11.62
N LYS A 98 13.12 2.82 12.12
CA LYS A 98 13.18 4.01 12.99
C LYS A 98 14.00 5.18 12.38
N VAL A 99 14.07 5.25 11.05
CA VAL A 99 14.72 6.33 10.31
C VAL A 99 13.69 7.42 10.03
N PRO A 100 14.01 8.71 10.23
CA PRO A 100 13.10 9.80 9.90
C PRO A 100 12.77 9.77 8.41
N LEU A 101 11.48 9.74 8.11
CA LEU A 101 10.99 9.80 6.74
C LEU A 101 11.31 11.18 6.15
N PRO A 102 11.94 11.27 4.97
CA PRO A 102 12.15 12.56 4.31
C PRO A 102 10.81 13.25 4.03
N SER A 103 10.71 14.56 4.28
CA SER A 103 9.45 15.33 4.14
C SER A 103 8.81 15.25 2.74
N GLN A 104 9.63 15.06 1.72
CA GLN A 104 9.23 14.88 0.31
C GLN A 104 8.31 13.66 0.09
N PHE A 105 8.37 12.65 0.97
CA PHE A 105 7.50 11.47 0.89
C PHE A 105 6.05 11.75 1.30
N ASP A 106 5.73 12.89 1.94
CA ASP A 106 4.39 13.20 2.42
C ASP A 106 3.56 14.02 1.42
N GLY A 107 4.12 15.12 0.90
CA GLY A 107 3.46 16.02 -0.06
C GLY A 107 3.76 15.65 -1.52
N ASP A 108 4.99 15.93 -1.95
CA ASP A 108 5.43 15.93 -3.35
C ASP A 108 5.14 14.60 -4.06
N LEU A 109 5.29 13.48 -3.36
CA LEU A 109 5.02 12.17 -3.93
C LEU A 109 3.55 11.98 -4.35
N LYS A 110 2.61 12.62 -3.64
CA LYS A 110 1.18 12.58 -3.98
C LYS A 110 0.94 13.28 -5.33
N ASP A 111 1.62 14.40 -5.56
CA ASP A 111 1.48 15.20 -6.78
C ASP A 111 2.17 14.51 -7.95
N VAL A 112 3.33 13.87 -7.73
CA VAL A 112 3.97 12.99 -8.72
C VAL A 112 3.02 11.86 -9.11
N PHE A 113 2.38 11.17 -8.16
CA PHE A 113 1.42 10.10 -8.48
C PHE A 113 0.15 10.62 -9.17
N GLN A 114 -0.31 11.82 -8.82
CA GLN A 114 -1.46 12.44 -9.47
C GLN A 114 -1.13 12.82 -10.92
N GLY A 115 0.05 13.43 -11.17
CA GLY A 115 0.55 13.71 -12.51
C GLY A 115 0.77 12.45 -13.33
N LEU A 116 1.40 11.43 -12.74
CA LEU A 116 1.61 10.12 -13.36
C LEU A 116 0.29 9.44 -13.74
N LYS A 117 -0.72 9.53 -12.87
CA LYS A 117 -2.05 8.99 -13.14
C LYS A 117 -2.71 9.72 -14.32
N LEU A 118 -2.54 11.04 -14.44
CA LEU A 118 -3.05 11.81 -15.57
C LEU A 118 -2.37 11.41 -16.88
N ALA A 119 -1.03 11.28 -16.89
CA ALA A 119 -0.28 10.82 -18.06
C ALA A 119 -0.70 9.41 -18.51
N LEU A 120 -0.89 8.48 -17.56
CA LEU A 120 -1.38 7.13 -17.85
C LEU A 120 -2.81 7.09 -18.41
N ILE A 121 -3.67 8.04 -18.02
CA ILE A 121 -5.02 8.16 -18.57
C ILE A 121 -4.97 8.63 -20.02
N GLU A 122 -3.97 9.44 -20.38
CA GLU A 122 -3.72 9.91 -21.75
C GLU A 122 -3.27 8.76 -22.67
N ASP A 123 -2.36 7.90 -22.18
CA ASP A 123 -1.82 6.76 -22.95
C ASP A 123 -2.74 5.52 -22.96
N ASN A 124 -3.59 5.35 -21.94
CA ASN A 124 -4.57 4.28 -21.84
C ASN A 124 -5.75 4.77 -21.00
N PRO A 125 -6.89 5.16 -21.61
CA PRO A 125 -8.01 5.70 -20.86
C PRO A 125 -8.50 4.64 -19.89
N VAL A 126 -8.13 4.79 -18.61
CA VAL A 126 -8.74 4.04 -17.52
C VAL A 126 -10.24 4.22 -17.68
N GLY A 127 -10.95 3.11 -17.89
CA GLY A 127 -12.40 3.12 -17.92
C GLY A 127 -12.88 3.89 -16.70
N SER A 128 -13.69 4.93 -16.94
CA SER A 128 -14.26 5.82 -15.93
C SER A 128 -14.92 5.10 -14.74
N SER A 129 -15.18 3.80 -14.87
CA SER A 129 -15.70 2.88 -13.86
C SER A 129 -14.77 2.53 -12.70
N GLU A 130 -13.45 2.76 -12.77
CA GLU A 130 -12.54 2.46 -11.63
C GLU A 130 -12.23 3.67 -10.74
N ILE A 131 -12.40 4.90 -11.24
CA ILE A 131 -12.07 6.12 -10.49
C ILE A 131 -13.25 6.50 -9.59
N GLY A 132 -13.10 6.26 -8.29
CA GLY A 132 -14.06 6.72 -7.26
C GLY A 132 -15.06 5.65 -6.79
N THR A 133 -15.29 4.60 -7.58
CA THR A 133 -16.27 3.55 -7.24
C THR A 133 -15.91 2.88 -5.91
N HIS A 134 -14.65 2.59 -5.62
CA HIS A 134 -14.29 1.91 -4.37
C HIS A 134 -14.51 2.75 -3.10
N SER A 135 -14.27 4.06 -3.13
CA SER A 135 -14.49 4.94 -1.97
C SER A 135 -15.98 5.28 -1.81
N ILE A 136 -16.70 5.50 -2.92
CA ILE A 136 -18.14 5.71 -2.91
C ILE A 136 -18.86 4.47 -2.37
N ARG A 137 -18.48 3.27 -2.82
CA ARG A 137 -19.03 2.00 -2.29
C ARG A 137 -18.88 1.88 -0.78
N LYS A 138 -17.68 2.16 -0.26
CA LYS A 138 -17.40 2.04 1.17
C LYS A 138 -18.19 3.09 1.97
N GLY A 139 -18.18 4.34 1.53
CA GLY A 139 -18.90 5.44 2.20
C GLY A 139 -20.42 5.25 2.19
N ALA A 140 -20.99 4.93 1.02
CA ALA A 140 -22.43 4.70 0.87
C ALA A 140 -22.90 3.49 1.66
N ALA A 141 -22.16 2.38 1.64
CA ALA A 141 -22.53 1.18 2.39
C ALA A 141 -22.45 1.43 3.90
N THR A 142 -21.44 2.17 4.39
CA THR A 142 -21.35 2.58 5.80
C THR A 142 -22.52 3.49 6.18
N PHE A 143 -22.83 4.52 5.38
CA PHE A 143 -23.93 5.44 5.67
C PHE A 143 -25.29 4.71 5.81
N VAL A 144 -25.58 3.79 4.90
CA VAL A 144 -26.85 3.03 4.91
C VAL A 144 -26.90 1.98 6.04
N SER A 145 -25.77 1.41 6.43
CA SER A 145 -25.71 0.39 7.50
C SER A 145 -25.54 0.96 8.91
N SER A 146 -24.98 2.16 9.07
CA SER A 146 -24.71 2.74 10.40
C SER A 146 -25.91 3.49 11.01
N GLY A 147 -27.00 3.67 10.27
CA GLY A 147 -28.14 4.49 10.69
C GLY A 147 -29.18 3.80 11.57
N SER A 148 -29.15 2.47 11.74
CA SER A 148 -30.16 1.73 12.50
C SER A 148 -29.68 0.34 12.92
N THR A 149 -30.05 -0.11 14.12
CA THR A 149 -29.80 -1.48 14.62
C THR A 149 -30.53 -2.56 13.79
N GLY A 150 -31.48 -2.17 12.93
CA GLY A 150 -32.17 -3.02 11.95
C GLY A 150 -31.74 -2.78 10.49
N GLY A 151 -30.61 -2.09 10.26
CA GLY A 151 -30.12 -1.78 8.92
C GLY A 151 -29.78 -3.02 8.09
N PRO A 152 -29.89 -2.97 6.76
CA PRO A 152 -29.49 -4.07 5.89
C PRO A 152 -27.99 -4.36 6.06
N SER A 153 -27.63 -5.65 6.02
CA SER A 153 -26.21 -6.04 6.08
C SER A 153 -25.43 -5.43 4.92
N LEU A 154 -24.14 -5.16 5.15
CA LEU A 154 -23.21 -4.70 4.10
C LEU A 154 -23.29 -5.58 2.84
N VAL A 155 -23.48 -6.89 3.05
CA VAL A 155 -23.64 -7.89 1.99
C VAL A 155 -24.90 -7.63 1.16
N SER A 156 -26.03 -7.41 1.82
CA SER A 156 -27.31 -7.11 1.15
C SER A 156 -27.24 -5.81 0.34
N ILE A 157 -26.52 -4.80 0.85
CA ILE A 157 -26.30 -3.53 0.15
C ILE A 157 -25.42 -3.77 -1.10
N CYS A 158 -24.27 -4.42 -0.94
CA CYS A 158 -23.37 -4.70 -2.06
C CYS A 158 -24.05 -5.50 -3.17
N LEU A 159 -24.81 -6.54 -2.83
CA LEU A 159 -25.54 -7.35 -3.81
C LEU A 159 -26.61 -6.53 -4.55
N ARG A 160 -27.41 -5.72 -3.84
CA ARG A 160 -28.44 -4.88 -4.46
C ARG A 160 -27.89 -3.76 -5.34
N CYS A 161 -26.71 -3.24 -5.00
CA CYS A 161 -26.03 -2.22 -5.80
C CYS A 161 -25.18 -2.82 -6.94
N GLY A 162 -25.20 -4.14 -7.17
CA GLY A 162 -24.41 -4.79 -8.21
C GLY A 162 -22.90 -4.74 -7.96
N TRP A 163 -22.48 -4.61 -6.71
CA TRP A 163 -21.07 -4.50 -6.32
C TRP A 163 -20.49 -5.87 -5.98
N SER A 164 -19.33 -6.19 -6.55
CA SER A 164 -18.58 -7.39 -6.17
C SER A 164 -18.15 -7.33 -4.70
N LEU A 165 -18.45 -8.39 -3.96
CA LEU A 165 -18.09 -8.57 -2.55
C LEU A 165 -16.59 -8.88 -2.35
N GLY A 166 -15.86 -9.19 -3.44
CA GLY A 166 -14.47 -9.62 -3.37
C GLY A 166 -14.26 -10.86 -2.49
N SER A 167 -13.03 -11.08 -2.02
CA SER A 167 -12.67 -12.21 -1.15
C SER A 167 -13.15 -12.08 0.30
N VAL A 168 -14.15 -11.23 0.57
CA VAL A 168 -14.62 -10.93 1.94
C VAL A 168 -15.51 -12.06 2.49
N PHE A 169 -16.01 -12.95 1.63
CA PHE A 169 -16.89 -14.07 1.98
C PHE A 169 -16.16 -15.43 2.08
N GLU A 170 -14.90 -15.53 1.64
CA GLU A 170 -14.12 -16.79 1.66
C GLU A 170 -13.32 -17.00 2.96
N ARG A 171 -13.86 -16.58 4.11
CA ARG A 171 -13.13 -16.68 5.38
C ARG A 171 -13.98 -17.16 6.54
#